data_AF-A0A8T5S7J1-F1
#
_entry.id   AF-A0A8T5S7J1-F1
#
_cell.length_a   1.000
_cell.length_b   1.000
_cell.length_c   1.000
_cell.angle_alpha   90.00
_cell.angle_beta   90.00
_cell.angle_gamma   90.00
#
_symmetry.space_group_name_H-M   'P 1'
#
loop_
_entity.id
_entity.type
_entity.pdbx_description
1 polymer ?
#
loop_
_entity_poly.entity_id
_entity_poly.type
_entity_poly.pdbx_seq_one_letter_code
_entity_poly.pdbx_strand_id
1 'polypeptide(L)'
;MVEEQVVSEASDKLNPKLIALDVLYGAVKGLSGLFFQAFMNLRIEGKENIPVRGKAILTTVAGDIIRDMLIISQVSGRKIHFMIDPKMMKHQILGPVLKSLGMIRGTESKDDTEPIEKIFDILNNKGDLVAMTPE
;
A
#
# COMPACT_ATOMS: atom_id res chain seq x y z
N MET A 1 -24.17 -34.00 12.32
CA MET A 1 -24.21 -32.52 12.41
C MET A 1 -22.81 -32.04 12.74
N VAL A 2 -22.02 -31.72 11.71
CA VAL A 2 -20.97 -30.70 11.76
C VAL A 2 -21.04 -30.09 10.38
N GLU A 3 -21.51 -28.85 10.30
CA GLU A 3 -21.64 -28.09 9.06
C GLU A 3 -20.27 -27.96 8.41
N GLU A 4 -20.16 -28.56 7.24
CA GLU A 4 -19.12 -28.29 6.27
C GLU A 4 -19.35 -26.84 5.80
N GLN A 5 -18.69 -25.90 6.46
CA GLN A 5 -18.75 -24.49 6.09
C GLN A 5 -18.16 -24.36 4.69
N VAL A 6 -19.10 -24.17 3.76
CA VAL A 6 -18.93 -23.71 2.39
C VAL A 6 -17.88 -22.60 2.36
N VAL A 7 -16.65 -22.98 2.02
CA VAL A 7 -15.63 -22.07 1.53
C VAL A 7 -16.24 -21.46 0.28
N SER A 8 -16.73 -20.23 0.41
CA SER A 8 -17.22 -19.49 -0.74
C SER A 8 -16.03 -19.24 -1.67
N GLU A 9 -15.92 -20.10 -2.67
CA GLU A 9 -15.20 -19.85 -3.91
C GLU A 9 -15.84 -18.63 -4.58
N ALA A 10 -15.56 -17.44 -4.05
CA ALA A 10 -15.81 -16.20 -4.74
C ALA A 10 -14.79 -16.12 -5.89
N SER A 11 -15.16 -16.78 -6.98
CA SER A 11 -14.62 -16.68 -8.34
C SER A 11 -13.61 -15.55 -8.52
N ASP A 12 -12.33 -15.90 -8.33
CA ASP A 12 -11.17 -15.08 -8.67
C ASP A 12 -11.07 -15.01 -10.21
N LYS A 13 -11.97 -14.22 -10.80
CA LYS A 13 -11.87 -13.89 -12.23
C LYS A 13 -10.63 -13.02 -12.38
N LEU A 14 -9.55 -13.60 -12.91
CA LEU A 14 -8.35 -12.89 -13.35
C LEU A 14 -8.76 -11.64 -14.14
N ASN A 15 -8.71 -10.49 -13.47
CA ASN A 15 -9.04 -9.22 -14.09
C ASN A 15 -7.77 -8.67 -14.74
N PRO A 16 -7.69 -8.61 -16.07
CA PRO A 16 -6.46 -8.20 -16.76
C PRO A 16 -6.01 -6.79 -16.37
N LYS A 17 -6.94 -5.91 -15.94
CA LYS A 17 -6.60 -4.59 -15.43
C LYS A 17 -5.86 -4.67 -14.08
N LEU A 18 -6.30 -5.53 -13.17
CA LEU A 18 -5.65 -5.68 -11.86
C LEU A 18 -4.22 -6.23 -12.02
N ILE A 19 -4.05 -7.22 -12.89
CA ILE A 19 -2.73 -7.77 -13.21
C ILE A 19 -1.81 -6.70 -13.79
N ALA A 20 -2.30 -5.91 -14.75
CA ALA A 20 -1.52 -4.83 -15.34
C ALA A 20 -1.09 -3.78 -14.30
N LEU A 21 -1.95 -3.50 -13.32
CA LEU A 21 -1.65 -2.57 -12.23
C LEU A 21 -0.63 -3.11 -11.24
N ASP A 22 -0.70 -4.41 -10.90
CA ASP A 22 0.29 -5.04 -10.03
C ASP A 22 1.65 -5.16 -10.73
N VAL A 23 1.67 -5.39 -12.05
CA VAL A 23 2.87 -5.31 -12.88
C VAL A 23 3.44 -3.90 -12.89
N LEU A 24 2.59 -2.88 -13.06
CA LEU A 24 3.01 -1.48 -13.00
C LEU A 24 3.59 -1.13 -11.62
N TYR A 25 2.95 -1.58 -10.54
CA TYR A 25 3.45 -1.40 -9.18
C TYR A 25 4.84 -2.03 -9.00
N GLY A 26 5.00 -3.29 -9.43
CA GLY A 26 6.27 -4.00 -9.39
C GLY A 26 7.36 -3.30 -10.21
N ALA A 27 7.02 -2.79 -11.40
CA ALA A 27 7.94 -2.05 -12.25
C ALA A 27 8.39 -0.72 -11.63
N VAL A 28 7.45 0.09 -11.14
CA VAL A 28 7.74 1.38 -10.47
C VAL A 28 8.61 1.15 -9.23
N LYS A 29 8.29 0.13 -8.44
CA LYS A 29 9.10 -0.28 -7.29
C LYS A 29 10.51 -0.69 -7.70
N GLY A 30 10.67 -1.57 -8.68
CA GLY A 30 11.99 -2.03 -9.12
C GLY A 30 12.85 -0.88 -9.66
N LEU A 31 12.28 -0.05 -10.54
CA LEU A 31 12.98 1.10 -11.14
C LEU A 31 13.39 2.14 -10.09
N SER A 32 12.49 2.46 -9.15
CA SER A 32 12.80 3.41 -8.08
C SER A 32 13.86 2.87 -7.12
N GLY A 33 13.80 1.58 -6.75
CA GLY A 33 14.83 0.95 -5.93
C GLY A 33 16.22 1.04 -6.56
N LEU A 34 16.33 0.73 -7.86
CA LEU A 34 17.59 0.87 -8.61
C LEU A 34 18.06 2.33 -8.66
N PHE A 35 17.15 3.28 -8.90
CA PHE A 35 17.47 4.70 -8.91
C PHE A 35 18.02 5.16 -7.56
N PHE A 36 17.35 4.86 -6.46
CA PHE A 36 17.78 5.26 -5.12
C PHE A 36 19.09 4.58 -4.70
N GLN A 37 19.30 3.33 -5.09
CA GLN A 37 20.55 2.64 -4.80
C GLN A 37 21.72 3.28 -5.58
N ALA A 38 21.53 3.59 -6.87
CA ALA A 38 22.58 4.11 -7.74
C ALA A 38 22.92 5.58 -7.46
N PHE A 39 21.92 6.43 -7.27
CA PHE A 39 22.11 7.88 -7.17
C PHE A 39 22.06 8.43 -5.74
N MET A 40 21.50 7.69 -4.79
CA MET A 40 21.28 8.16 -3.42
C MET A 40 21.86 7.22 -2.35
N ASN A 41 22.58 6.17 -2.73
CA ASN A 41 23.20 5.20 -1.81
C ASN A 41 22.22 4.69 -0.75
N LEU A 42 21.00 4.35 -1.17
CA LEU A 42 19.96 3.85 -0.28
C LEU A 42 20.44 2.62 0.49
N ARG A 43 20.33 2.67 1.82
CA ARG A 43 20.58 1.55 2.73
C ARG A 43 19.31 1.28 3.53
N ILE A 44 18.95 -0.01 3.62
CA ILE A 44 17.81 -0.46 4.40
C ILE A 44 18.35 -1.38 5.49
N GLU A 45 18.17 -0.97 6.74
CA GLU A 45 18.56 -1.73 7.92
C GLU A 45 17.28 -2.19 8.65
N GLY A 46 17.34 -3.33 9.36
CA GLY A 46 16.19 -3.84 10.10
C GLY A 46 15.06 -4.40 9.21
N LYS A 47 15.35 -4.79 7.97
CA LYS A 47 14.36 -5.33 7.02
C LYS A 47 13.70 -6.60 7.53
N GLU A 48 14.41 -7.37 8.34
CA GLU A 48 13.94 -8.58 9.03
C GLU A 48 12.78 -8.31 10.01
N ASN A 49 12.61 -7.07 10.47
CA ASN A 49 11.48 -6.69 11.32
C ASN A 49 10.16 -6.55 10.53
N ILE A 50 10.24 -6.50 9.20
CA ILE A 50 9.06 -6.38 8.35
C ILE A 50 8.44 -7.77 8.15
N PRO A 51 7.17 -7.98 8.53
CA PRO A 51 6.58 -9.30 8.47
C PRO A 51 6.42 -9.80 7.03
N VAL A 52 7.02 -10.96 6.77
CA VAL A 52 6.86 -11.69 5.50
C VAL A 52 5.41 -12.16 5.31
N ARG A 53 4.67 -12.38 6.40
CA ARG A 53 3.24 -12.70 6.42
C ARG A 53 2.55 -11.99 7.57
N GLY A 54 1.28 -11.62 7.39
CA GLY A 54 0.49 -10.93 8.40
C GLY A 54 0.55 -9.41 8.28
N LYS A 55 -0.22 -8.72 9.12
CA LYS A 55 -0.46 -7.28 9.02
C LYS A 55 0.60 -6.46 9.75
N ALA A 56 0.91 -5.27 9.23
CA ALA A 56 1.66 -4.25 9.95
C ALA A 56 1.33 -2.84 9.45
N ILE A 57 1.58 -1.87 10.32
CA ILE A 57 1.57 -0.45 9.99
C ILE A 57 3.01 0.03 9.93
N LEU A 58 3.38 0.66 8.83
CA LEU A 58 4.67 1.31 8.60
C LEU A 58 4.48 2.82 8.70
N THR A 59 5.30 3.47 9.51
CA THR A 59 5.22 4.92 9.71
C THR A 59 6.48 5.60 9.22
N THR A 60 6.33 6.78 8.61
CA THR A 60 7.43 7.66 8.23
C THR A 60 7.21 9.07 8.76
N VAL A 61 8.28 9.86 8.82
CA VAL A 61 8.33 11.24 9.33
C VAL A 61 8.99 12.19 8.33
N ALA A 62 9.05 11.80 7.05
CA ALA A 62 9.69 12.62 6.03
C ALA A 62 8.69 13.45 5.24
N GLY A 63 9.07 14.71 5.00
CA GLY A 63 8.20 15.70 4.37
C GLY A 63 7.95 15.52 2.86
N ASP A 64 8.61 14.55 2.19
CA ASP A 64 8.34 14.22 0.79
C ASP A 64 7.64 12.88 0.70
N ILE A 65 6.30 12.93 0.68
CA ILE A 65 5.43 11.75 0.66
C ILE A 65 5.73 10.85 -0.54
N ILE A 66 6.01 11.41 -1.72
CA ILE A 66 6.22 10.60 -2.93
C ILE A 66 7.55 9.85 -2.84
N ARG A 67 8.61 10.54 -2.42
CA ARG A 67 9.91 9.90 -2.22
C ARG A 67 9.82 8.81 -1.15
N ASP A 68 9.13 9.09 -0.05
CA ASP A 68 8.93 8.14 1.04
C ASP A 68 8.16 6.90 0.59
N MET A 69 7.08 7.08 -0.17
CA MET A 69 6.33 5.97 -0.75
C MET A 69 7.23 5.06 -1.58
N LEU A 70 8.08 5.64 -2.43
CA LEU A 70 8.98 4.86 -3.28
C LEU A 70 10.05 4.12 -2.47
N ILE A 71 10.61 4.75 -1.43
CA ILE A 71 11.60 4.12 -0.54
C ILE A 71 10.96 3.02 0.31
N ILE A 72 9.83 3.30 0.96
CA ILE A 72 9.12 2.33 1.82
C ILE A 72 8.65 1.13 0.99
N SER A 73 8.28 1.32 -0.29
CA SER A 73 7.93 0.19 -1.16
C SER A 73 9.06 -0.84 -1.32
N GLN A 74 10.32 -0.47 -1.06
CA GLN A 74 11.49 -1.37 -1.12
C GLN A 74 11.66 -2.26 0.13
N VAL A 75 11.02 -1.92 1.25
CA VAL A 75 11.24 -2.61 2.54
C VAL A 75 10.56 -3.97 2.60
N SER A 76 9.51 -4.17 1.80
CA SER A 76 8.76 -5.43 1.74
C SER A 76 8.70 -5.95 0.32
N GLY A 77 8.63 -7.26 0.10
CA GLY A 77 8.27 -7.84 -1.20
C GLY A 77 6.77 -7.68 -1.53
N ARG A 78 5.95 -7.42 -0.52
CA ARG A 78 4.49 -7.38 -0.58
C ARG A 78 3.99 -6.00 -1.01
N LYS A 79 2.73 -5.94 -1.42
CA LYS A 79 2.04 -4.68 -1.67
C LYS A 79 1.91 -3.90 -0.35
N ILE A 80 2.22 -2.61 -0.41
CA ILE A 80 2.06 -1.68 0.71
C ILE A 80 1.03 -0.64 0.31
N HIS A 81 -0.02 -0.51 1.12
CA HIS A 81 -1.11 0.44 0.94
C HIS A 81 -0.77 1.74 1.65
N PHE A 82 -0.42 2.79 0.92
CA PHE A 82 -0.08 4.07 1.54
C PHE A 82 -1.33 4.92 1.77
N MET A 83 -1.43 5.48 2.96
CA MET A 83 -2.32 6.60 3.24
C MET A 83 -1.67 7.89 2.72
N ILE A 84 -2.37 8.61 1.86
CA ILE A 84 -1.88 9.81 1.18
C ILE A 84 -2.81 11.01 1.42
N ASP A 85 -2.29 12.22 1.23
CA ASP A 85 -3.09 13.45 1.34
C ASP A 85 -4.38 13.36 0.47
N PRO A 86 -5.56 13.64 1.05
CA PRO A 86 -6.83 13.66 0.33
C PRO A 86 -6.81 14.49 -0.96
N LYS A 87 -6.08 15.60 -0.99
CA LYS A 87 -5.93 16.47 -2.16
C LYS A 87 -5.25 15.74 -3.32
N MET A 88 -4.22 14.95 -3.05
CA MET A 88 -3.58 14.13 -4.09
C MET A 88 -4.53 13.07 -4.63
N MET A 89 -5.34 12.47 -3.75
CA MET A 89 -6.34 11.48 -4.15
C MET A 89 -7.47 12.06 -5.02
N LYS A 90 -7.77 13.36 -4.87
CA LYS A 90 -8.79 14.09 -5.64
C LYS A 90 -8.31 14.52 -7.04
N HIS A 91 -7.01 14.43 -7.33
CA HIS A 91 -6.46 14.84 -8.62
C HIS A 91 -7.03 13.97 -9.77
N GLN A 92 -7.46 14.58 -10.87
CA GLN A 92 -8.26 13.91 -11.92
C GLN A 92 -7.55 12.72 -12.58
N ILE A 93 -6.24 12.84 -12.83
CA ILE A 93 -5.42 11.80 -13.46
C ILE A 93 -4.74 10.91 -12.41
N LEU A 94 -4.03 11.54 -11.46
CA LEU A 94 -3.24 10.84 -10.45
C LEU A 94 -4.11 10.06 -9.45
N GLY A 95 -5.27 10.58 -9.06
CA GLY A 95 -6.18 9.94 -8.10
C GLY A 95 -6.60 8.53 -8.51
N PRO A 96 -7.16 8.31 -9.71
CA PRO A 96 -7.48 6.98 -10.21
C PRO A 96 -6.29 6.02 -10.21
N VAL A 97 -5.10 6.49 -10.61
CA VAL A 97 -3.88 5.68 -10.60
C VAL A 97 -3.52 5.27 -9.17
N LEU A 98 -3.48 6.21 -8.23
CA LEU A 98 -3.16 5.93 -6.83
C LEU A 98 -4.17 4.97 -6.19
N LYS A 99 -5.48 5.15 -6.43
CA LYS A 99 -6.51 4.20 -5.96
C LYS A 99 -6.27 2.80 -6.50
N SER A 100 -5.93 2.70 -7.78
CA SER A 100 -5.70 1.43 -8.46
C SER A 100 -4.44 0.70 -7.96
N LEU A 101 -3.42 1.46 -7.53
CA LEU A 101 -2.21 0.95 -6.87
C LEU A 101 -2.47 0.54 -5.40
N GLY A 102 -3.69 0.73 -4.90
CA GLY A 102 -4.09 0.36 -3.53
C GLY A 102 -3.91 1.46 -2.50
N MET A 103 -3.66 2.71 -2.91
CA MET A 103 -3.51 3.83 -1.99
C MET A 103 -4.85 4.22 -1.36
N ILE A 104 -4.76 4.73 -0.13
CA ILE A 104 -5.86 5.14 0.72
C ILE A 104 -5.76 6.64 0.91
N ARG A 105 -6.87 7.37 0.89
CA ARG A 105 -6.85 8.80 1.24
C ARG A 105 -6.72 8.96 2.76
N GLY A 106 -6.12 10.04 3.22
CA GLY A 106 -6.18 10.46 4.63
C GLY A 106 -7.56 10.96 5.03
N THR A 107 -7.70 11.30 6.31
CA THR A 107 -8.91 11.92 6.89
C THR A 107 -9.02 13.38 6.48
N GLU A 108 -10.20 13.81 6.06
CA GLU A 108 -10.49 15.21 5.69
C GLU A 108 -10.97 16.03 6.90
N SER A 109 -11.53 15.38 7.91
CA SER A 109 -11.98 15.97 9.17
C SER A 109 -11.89 14.94 10.30
N LYS A 110 -12.15 15.36 11.55
CA LYS A 110 -12.18 14.46 12.71
C LYS A 110 -13.32 13.44 12.65
N ASP A 111 -14.39 13.78 11.96
CA ASP A 111 -15.59 12.94 11.82
C ASP A 111 -15.50 11.99 10.62
N ASP A 112 -14.43 12.12 9.82
CA ASP A 112 -14.20 11.32 8.62
C ASP A 112 -13.51 10.00 8.98
N THR A 113 -14.32 8.97 9.25
CA THR A 113 -13.85 7.64 9.66
C THR A 113 -13.55 6.69 8.49
N GLU A 114 -13.99 7.01 7.26
CA GLU A 114 -13.86 6.12 6.09
C GLU A 114 -12.42 5.65 5.84
N PRO A 115 -11.38 6.50 5.90
CA PRO A 115 -9.98 6.06 5.76
C PRO A 115 -9.57 5.00 6.77
N ILE A 116 -10.01 5.20 8.02
CA ILE A 116 -9.64 4.34 9.15
C ILE A 116 -10.32 2.98 9.02
N GLU A 117 -11.60 2.96 8.64
CA GLU A 117 -12.34 1.74 8.35
C GLU A 117 -11.66 0.93 7.24
N LYS A 118 -11.19 1.61 6.19
CA LYS A 118 -10.47 0.96 5.08
C LYS A 118 -9.11 0.40 5.50
N ILE A 119 -8.41 1.08 6.41
CA ILE A 119 -7.18 0.57 7.02
C ILE A 119 -7.47 -0.69 7.82
N PHE A 120 -8.54 -0.70 8.62
CA PHE A 120 -8.96 -1.89 9.37
C PHE A 120 -9.31 -3.06 8.45
N ASP A 121 -10.00 -2.82 7.32
CA ASP A 121 -10.27 -3.86 6.31
C ASP A 121 -8.96 -4.47 5.77
N ILE A 122 -8.01 -3.62 5.36
CA ILE A 122 -6.72 -4.08 4.82
C ILE A 122 -5.92 -4.88 5.85
N LEU A 123 -5.86 -4.39 7.09
CA LEU A 123 -5.10 -5.04 8.15
C LEU A 123 -5.78 -6.33 8.62
N ASN A 124 -7.09 -6.32 8.87
CA ASN A 124 -7.78 -7.42 9.53
C ASN A 124 -8.31 -8.47 8.56
N ASN A 125 -8.81 -8.06 7.39
CA ASN A 125 -9.43 -8.98 6.45
C ASN A 125 -8.43 -9.44 5.38
N LYS A 126 -7.55 -8.56 4.90
CA LYS A 126 -6.53 -8.90 3.87
C LYS A 126 -5.21 -9.35 4.49
N GLY A 127 -4.93 -8.92 5.72
CA GLY A 127 -3.67 -9.23 6.40
C GLY A 127 -2.47 -8.50 5.78
N ASP A 128 -2.70 -7.37 5.11
CA ASP A 128 -1.71 -6.64 4.33
C ASP A 128 -0.99 -5.52 5.10
N LEU A 129 -0.05 -4.86 4.42
CA LEU A 129 0.75 -3.79 4.99
C LEU A 129 0.14 -2.43 4.66
N VAL A 130 0.00 -1.57 5.66
CA VAL A 130 -0.39 -0.18 5.49
C VAL A 130 0.80 0.71 5.83
N ALA A 131 1.02 1.76 5.06
CA ALA A 131 2.01 2.78 5.36
C ALA A 131 1.37 4.16 5.51
N MET A 132 1.88 4.99 6.42
CA MET A 132 1.34 6.33 6.65
C MET A 132 2.40 7.29 7.18
N THR A 133 2.16 8.58 6.97
CA THR A 133 2.90 9.67 7.60
C THR A 133 1.98 10.30 8.66
N PRO A 134 2.30 10.22 9.97
CA PRO A 134 1.41 10.70 11.04
C PRO A 134 1.39 12.22 11.26
N GLU A 135 2.33 12.95 10.66
CA GLU A 135 2.47 14.42 10.75
C GLU A 135 1.46 15.18 9.89
#